data_AF-A0A2G9REW9-F1
#
_entry.id   AF-A0A2G9REW9-F1
#
_cell.length_a   1.000
_cell.length_b   1.000
_cell.length_c   1.000
_cell.angle_alpha   90.00
_cell.angle_beta   90.00
_cell.angle_gamma   90.00
#
_symmetry.space_group_name_H-M   'P 1'
#
loop_
_entity.id
_entity.type
_entity.pdbx_description
1 polymer ?
#
loop_
_entity_poly.entity_id
_entity_poly.type
_entity_poly.pdbx_seq_one_letter_code
_entity_poly.pdbx_strand_id
1 'polypeptide(L)'
;MYLWWSSQGSTDKRSRERQTLMWSATWPKEVRQLAEDFLRDYVQINVGNLELSANHNILQIVDVCQESEKDHKLIQLMEEIMAEKENKTIIFVETKRRRTTFLEGRSTGASHYAMP
;
A
#
# COMPACT_ATOMS: atom_id res chain seq x y z
N MET A 1 -4.55 10.49 -3.30
CA MET A 1 -5.62 9.53 -3.67
C MET A 1 -6.16 9.92 -5.04
N TYR A 2 -6.20 8.97 -5.97
CA TYR A 2 -6.63 9.21 -7.35
C TYR A 2 -8.10 8.77 -7.49
N LEU A 3 -8.95 9.71 -7.89
CA LEU A 3 -10.38 9.59 -8.11
C LEU A 3 -10.66 9.75 -9.62
N TRP A 4 -11.69 9.10 -10.14
CA TRP A 4 -12.09 9.24 -11.55
C TRP A 4 -13.62 9.26 -11.66
N TRP A 5 -14.14 10.21 -12.43
CA TRP A 5 -15.58 10.33 -12.73
C TRP A 5 -15.80 10.24 -14.23
N SER A 6 -16.40 9.14 -14.69
CA SER A 6 -16.90 9.04 -16.07
C SER A 6 -18.40 9.27 -16.08
N SER A 7 -18.83 10.30 -16.82
CA SER A 7 -20.21 10.55 -17.19
C SER A 7 -20.22 11.14 -18.59
N GLN A 8 -20.89 10.46 -19.52
CA GLN A 8 -21.80 11.14 -20.45
C GLN A 8 -23.06 10.29 -20.60
N GLY A 9 -24.20 10.97 -20.73
CA GLY A 9 -25.45 10.31 -21.08
C GLY A 9 -25.64 10.32 -22.59
N SER A 10 -26.01 9.18 -23.15
CA SER A 10 -26.71 9.12 -24.44
C SER A 10 -27.75 7.99 -24.42
N THR A 11 -28.85 8.20 -25.12
CA THR A 11 -30.05 7.36 -25.03
C THR A 11 -30.10 6.30 -26.14
N ASP A 12 -29.52 5.12 -25.92
CA ASP A 12 -29.98 3.89 -26.60
C ASP A 12 -30.00 2.68 -25.64
N LYS A 13 -31.05 1.86 -25.74
CA LYS A 13 -31.25 0.64 -24.96
C LYS A 13 -30.83 -0.57 -25.79
N ARG A 14 -29.53 -0.84 -25.89
CA ARG A 14 -28.97 -2.18 -26.22
C ARG A 14 -27.49 -2.25 -25.85
N SER A 15 -27.15 -3.20 -24.97
CA SER A 15 -25.89 -3.25 -24.21
C SER A 15 -25.73 -2.08 -23.22
N ARG A 16 -25.68 -2.37 -21.92
CA ARG A 16 -25.27 -1.36 -20.92
C ARG A 16 -23.76 -1.17 -21.07
N GLU A 17 -23.35 0.00 -21.55
CA GLU A 17 -21.93 0.35 -21.61
C GLU A 17 -21.31 0.27 -20.22
N ARG A 18 -20.10 -0.28 -20.13
CA ARG A 18 -19.44 -0.56 -18.85
C ARG A 18 -18.78 0.70 -18.34
N GLN A 19 -19.23 1.20 -17.19
CA GLN A 19 -18.49 2.22 -16.43
C GLN A 19 -17.32 1.54 -15.71
N THR A 20 -16.10 1.94 -16.03
CA THR A 20 -14.87 1.45 -15.38
C THR A 20 -14.32 2.54 -14.47
N LEU A 21 -14.03 2.20 -13.22
CA LEU A 21 -13.42 3.12 -12.25
C LEU A 21 -12.12 2.48 -11.72
N MET A 22 -11.02 3.23 -11.77
CA MET A 22 -9.74 2.83 -11.20
C MET A 22 -9.43 3.67 -9.97
N TRP A 23 -8.80 3.05 -8.97
CA TRP A 23 -8.50 3.66 -7.68
C TRP A 23 -7.07 3.31 -7.31
N SER A 24 -6.26 4.33 -6.97
CA SER A 24 -4.90 4.11 -6.51
C SER A 24 -4.42 5.21 -5.56
N ALA A 25 -3.43 4.88 -4.75
CA ALA A 25 -2.62 5.85 -4.00
C ALA A 25 -1.46 6.40 -4.86
N THR A 26 -0.97 5.61 -5.84
CA THR A 26 0.19 5.92 -6.69
C THR A 26 -0.19 5.85 -8.17
N TRP A 27 0.35 6.73 -9.01
CA TRP A 27 0.00 6.79 -10.43
C TRP A 27 1.24 6.98 -11.33
N PRO A 28 2.18 6.01 -11.34
CA PRO A 28 3.40 6.07 -12.14
C PRO A 28 3.09 5.88 -13.63
N LYS A 29 4.07 6.11 -14.52
CA LYS A 29 3.83 6.17 -15.98
C LYS A 29 3.39 4.84 -16.56
N GLU A 30 3.91 3.75 -16.02
CA GLU A 30 3.69 2.37 -16.45
C GLU A 30 2.23 1.96 -16.22
N VAL A 31 1.63 2.41 -15.11
CA VAL A 31 0.22 2.16 -14.79
C VAL A 31 -0.72 3.04 -15.63
N ARG A 32 -0.30 4.24 -16.04
CA ARG A 32 -1.08 5.11 -16.95
C ARG A 32 -1.30 4.45 -18.29
N GLN A 33 -0.23 3.93 -18.89
CA GLN A 33 -0.30 3.26 -20.19
C GLN A 33 -1.22 2.02 -20.12
N LEU A 34 -1.15 1.24 -19.05
CA LEU A 34 -2.07 0.13 -18.82
C LEU A 34 -3.52 0.59 -18.62
N ALA A 35 -3.76 1.74 -17.98
CA ALA A 35 -5.10 2.26 -17.74
C ALA A 35 -5.81 2.69 -19.04
N GLU A 36 -5.06 3.19 -20.02
CA GLU A 36 -5.59 3.60 -21.34
C GLU A 36 -6.18 2.41 -22.14
N ASP A 37 -5.70 1.18 -21.92
CA ASP A 37 -6.27 -0.03 -22.55
C ASP A 37 -7.68 -0.39 -22.02
N PHE A 38 -8.04 0.08 -20.81
CA PHE A 38 -9.29 -0.28 -20.11
C PHE A 38 -10.27 0.87 -19.91
N LEU A 39 -9.83 2.12 -20.13
CA LEU A 39 -10.61 3.34 -19.89
C LEU A 39 -10.94 4.04 -21.21
N ARG A 40 -12.14 4.62 -21.30
CA ARG A 40 -12.60 5.43 -22.43
C ARG A 40 -13.14 6.74 -21.89
N ASP A 41 -12.81 7.86 -22.55
CA ASP A 41 -13.30 9.22 -22.23
C ASP A 41 -13.32 9.52 -20.72
N TYR A 42 -12.15 9.36 -20.09
CA TYR A 42 -11.97 9.26 -18.65
C TYR A 42 -11.40 10.56 -18.03
N VAL A 43 -11.87 10.95 -16.84
CA VAL A 43 -11.53 12.23 -16.19
C VAL A 43 -10.69 12.03 -14.93
N GLN A 44 -9.46 12.56 -14.92
CA GLN A 44 -8.52 12.43 -13.82
C GLN A 44 -8.81 13.40 -12.67
N ILE A 45 -8.93 12.89 -11.44
CA ILE A 45 -9.03 13.70 -10.22
C ILE A 45 -7.89 13.28 -9.28
N ASN A 46 -7.02 14.23 -8.93
CA ASN A 46 -5.88 14.00 -8.04
C ASN A 46 -6.14 14.70 -6.70
N VAL A 47 -6.09 13.97 -5.59
CA VAL A 47 -6.17 14.52 -4.24
C VAL A 47 -4.81 14.37 -3.54
N GLY A 48 -4.17 15.50 -3.24
CA GLY A 48 -2.81 15.57 -2.67
C GLY A 48 -1.80 16.18 -3.66
N ASN A 49 -0.50 15.96 -3.43
CA ASN A 49 0.54 16.34 -4.37
C ASN A 49 0.48 15.47 -5.64
N LEU A 50 0.97 15.99 -6.77
CA LEU A 50 1.13 15.26 -8.03
C LEU A 50 2.32 14.30 -8.00
N GLU A 51 3.32 14.61 -7.17
CA GLU A 51 4.47 13.74 -6.90
C GLU A 51 4.13 12.67 -5.85
N LEU A 52 4.98 11.65 -5.73
CA LEU A 52 4.74 10.50 -4.86
C LEU A 52 4.93 10.86 -3.37
N SER A 53 3.91 11.48 -2.77
CA SER A 53 3.91 11.87 -1.35
C SER A 53 3.31 10.79 -0.46
N ALA A 54 4.07 10.30 0.52
CA ALA A 54 3.53 9.57 1.66
C ALA A 54 2.62 10.48 2.51
N ASN A 55 1.72 9.88 3.30
CA ASN A 55 0.80 10.64 4.15
C ASN A 55 1.58 11.40 5.24
N HIS A 56 1.40 12.72 5.30
CA HIS A 56 2.07 13.63 6.23
C HIS A 56 1.82 13.31 7.72
N ASN A 57 0.74 12.60 8.03
CA ASN A 57 0.44 12.16 9.40
C ASN A 57 1.26 10.93 9.86
N ILE A 58 2.12 10.37 8.99
CA ILE A 58 2.97 9.21 9.31
C ILE A 58 4.40 9.70 9.56
N LEU A 59 4.87 9.52 10.80
CA LEU A 59 6.28 9.69 11.14
C LEU A 59 7.08 8.59 10.42
N GLN A 60 8.05 9.00 9.59
CA GLN A 60 8.91 8.11 8.82
C GLN A 60 10.33 8.16 9.39
N ILE A 61 10.82 7.01 9.83
CA ILE A 61 12.18 6.83 10.38
C ILE A 61 12.88 5.82 9.48
N VAL A 62 14.11 6.13 9.05
CA VAL A 62 14.94 5.25 8.22
C VAL A 62 16.21 4.92 9.01
N ASP A 63 16.38 3.64 9.33
CA ASP A 63 17.57 3.12 9.99
C ASP A 63 18.45 2.37 8.97
N VAL A 64 19.68 2.84 8.80
CA VAL A 64 20.67 2.25 7.88
C VAL A 64 21.52 1.25 8.67
N CYS A 65 21.35 -0.03 8.36
CA CYS A 65 21.99 -1.14 9.06
C CYS A 65 22.42 -2.26 8.11
N GLN A 66 23.30 -3.14 8.58
CA GLN A 66 23.66 -4.37 7.90
C GLN A 66 22.57 -5.44 8.05
N GLU A 67 22.54 -6.38 7.11
CA GLU A 67 21.52 -7.43 7.05
C GLU A 67 21.47 -8.30 8.32
N SER A 68 22.63 -8.55 8.94
CA SER A 68 22.78 -9.29 10.20
C SER A 68 22.28 -8.54 11.44
N GLU A 69 22.15 -7.21 11.37
CA GLU A 69 21.73 -6.37 12.51
C GLU A 69 20.21 -6.24 12.60
N LYS A 70 19.50 -6.43 11.48
CA LYS A 70 18.05 -6.23 11.36
C LYS A 70 17.24 -7.02 12.39
N ASP A 71 17.60 -8.29 12.60
CA ASP A 71 16.87 -9.17 13.52
C ASP A 71 17.02 -8.70 14.98
N HIS A 72 18.19 -8.18 15.37
CA HIS A 72 18.40 -7.61 16.71
C HIS A 72 17.69 -6.26 16.88
N LYS A 73 17.84 -5.35 15.92
CA LYS A 73 17.19 -4.03 15.91
C LYS A 73 15.65 -4.15 15.94
N LEU A 74 15.09 -5.11 15.21
CA LEU A 74 13.65 -5.38 15.21
C LEU A 74 13.16 -5.87 16.57
N ILE A 75 13.94 -6.68 17.31
CA ILE A 75 13.56 -7.12 18.66
C ILE A 75 13.48 -5.93 19.61
N GLN A 76 14.51 -5.08 19.63
CA GLN A 76 14.54 -3.88 20.48
C GLN A 76 13.35 -2.95 20.17
N LEU A 77 13.08 -2.67 18.89
CA LEU A 77 11.95 -1.85 18.47
C LEU A 77 10.59 -2.48 18.85
N MET A 78 10.47 -3.82 18.84
CA MET A 78 9.27 -4.50 19.31
C MET A 78 9.10 -4.45 20.83
N GLU A 79 10.19 -4.52 21.60
CA GLU A 79 10.14 -4.36 23.06
C GLU A 79 9.67 -2.94 23.44
N GLU A 80 10.17 -1.92 22.76
CA GLU A 80 9.75 -0.52 22.90
C GLU A 80 8.26 -0.34 22.56
N ILE A 81 7.82 -0.80 21.39
CA ILE A 81 6.42 -0.67 20.94
C ILE A 81 5.46 -1.50 21.80
N MET A 82 5.84 -2.71 22.24
CA MET A 82 4.97 -3.57 23.05
C MET A 82 4.70 -3.00 24.46
N ALA A 83 5.55 -2.10 24.96
CA ALA A 83 5.33 -1.37 26.20
C ALA A 83 4.20 -0.32 26.09
N GLU A 84 3.84 0.10 24.88
CA GLU A 84 2.74 1.04 24.64
C GLU A 84 1.37 0.38 24.70
N LYS A 85 0.35 1.16 25.08
CA LYS A 85 -1.05 0.71 25.13
C LYS A 85 -1.64 0.43 23.74
N GLU A 86 -1.15 1.11 22.70
CA GLU A 86 -1.61 0.98 21.32
C GLU A 86 -0.51 0.38 20.42
N ASN A 87 -0.16 -0.87 20.68
CA ASN A 87 0.99 -1.58 20.08
C ASN A 87 0.66 -2.42 18.83
N LYS A 88 -0.35 -2.03 18.04
CA LYS A 88 -0.76 -2.77 16.83
C LYS A 88 0.25 -2.56 15.69
N THR A 89 1.14 -3.51 15.50
CA THR A 89 2.19 -3.45 14.46
C THR A 89 1.92 -4.36 13.27
N ILE A 90 2.24 -3.84 12.08
CA ILE A 90 2.38 -4.63 10.84
C ILE A 90 3.84 -4.63 10.43
N ILE A 91 4.44 -5.82 10.32
CA ILE A 91 5.81 -6.00 9.84
C ILE A 91 5.75 -6.53 8.41
N PHE A 92 6.38 -5.81 7.48
CA PHE A 92 6.54 -6.22 6.08
C PHE A 92 7.89 -6.89 5.89
N VAL A 93 7.91 -8.01 5.15
CA VAL A 93 9.13 -8.72 4.75
C VAL A 93 9.06 -9.10 3.29
N GLU A 94 10.21 -9.07 2.60
CA GLU A 94 10.33 -9.26 1.15
C GLU A 94 9.90 -10.65 0.68
N THR A 95 10.29 -11.73 1.39
CA THR A 95 10.09 -13.11 0.91
C THR A 95 9.22 -13.95 1.84
N LYS A 96 8.38 -14.82 1.26
CA LYS A 96 7.51 -15.74 2.00
C LYS A 96 8.31 -16.59 2.98
N ARG A 97 9.44 -17.13 2.51
CA ARG A 97 10.39 -17.91 3.31
C ARG A 97 10.85 -17.13 4.55
N ARG A 98 11.22 -15.86 4.42
CA ARG A 98 11.64 -15.05 5.57
C ARG A 98 10.51 -14.82 6.57
N ARG A 99 9.27 -14.59 6.09
CA ARG A 99 8.10 -14.51 7.00
C ARG A 99 7.90 -15.83 7.76
N THR A 100 7.99 -16.96 7.06
CA THR A 100 7.84 -18.30 7.65
C THR A 100 8.93 -18.55 8.70
N THR A 101 10.20 -18.32 8.38
CA THR A 101 11.31 -18.49 9.35
C THR A 101 11.19 -17.57 10.57
N PHE A 102 10.69 -16.33 10.39
CA PHE A 102 10.44 -15.42 11.51
C PHE A 102 9.28 -15.87 12.41
N LEU A 103 8.23 -16.44 11.81
CA LEU A 103 7.06 -16.99 12.51
C LEU A 103 7.37 -18.30 13.25
N GLU A 104 8.10 -19.22 12.61
CA GLU A 104 8.49 -20.51 13.20
C GLU A 104 9.39 -20.35 14.43
N GLY A 105 10.14 -19.24 14.50
CA GLY A 105 10.94 -18.89 15.68
C GLY A 105 10.16 -18.24 16.84
N ARG A 106 8.91 -17.80 16.67
CA ARG A 106 8.19 -16.97 17.67
C ARG A 106 6.68 -17.20 17.76
N SER A 107 6.25 -17.77 18.89
CA SER A 107 4.85 -17.82 19.33
C SER A 107 4.43 -16.53 20.06
N THR A 108 4.15 -15.45 19.33
CA THR A 108 3.66 -14.17 19.92
C THR A 108 2.44 -13.62 19.18
N GLY A 109 1.29 -13.58 19.89
CA GLY A 109 -0.05 -13.37 19.33
C GLY A 109 -0.53 -11.92 19.16
N ALA A 110 0.35 -10.98 18.76
CA ALA A 110 -0.02 -9.56 18.61
C ALA A 110 0.35 -8.93 17.24
N SER A 111 1.38 -9.41 16.55
CA SER A 111 1.82 -8.85 15.26
C SER A 111 1.16 -9.55 14.08
N HIS A 112 0.57 -8.77 13.16
CA HIS A 112 0.08 -9.27 11.87
C HIS A 112 1.14 -9.03 10.79
N TYR A 113 1.63 -10.11 10.17
CA TYR A 113 2.69 -10.05 9.18
C TYR A 113 2.10 -9.93 7.77
N ALA A 114 2.25 -8.76 7.16
CA ALA A 114 1.82 -8.52 5.79
C ALA A 114 2.92 -8.93 4.80
N MET A 115 2.53 -9.08 3.54
CA MET A 115 3.47 -8.98 2.42
C MET A 115 2.99 -7.84 1.52
N PRO A 116 3.92 -7.14 0.83
CA PRO A 116 3.56 -6.31 -0.31
C PRO A 116 2.98 -7.17 -1.46
#